data_AF-A0AAP6SJ86-F1
#
_entry.id   AF-A0AAP6SJ86-F1
#
_cell.length_a   1.000
_cell.length_b   1.000
_cell.length_c   1.000
_cell.angle_alpha   90.00
_cell.angle_beta   90.00
_cell.angle_gamma   90.00
#
_symmetry.space_group_name_H-M   'P 1'
#
loop_
_entity.id
_entity.type
_entity.pdbx_description
1 polymer ?
#
loop_
_entity_poly.entity_id
_entity_poly.type
_entity_poly.pdbx_seq_one_letter_code
_entity_poly.pdbx_strand_id
1 'polypeptide(L)'
;MYPNSGFVTEAPQSFERQIVLCTASENDKAYYKQEIGVLNEYPVVLYGFNTCLNSDWFDEDDHGLGHKLFLPMLGYHALVDISGTINIAMMHHPLDRIVHSESISTFMDKHYPIQIFGHLHKPVCWEDKCLHIQSGALQPQTSSEGGDEYFSVYNILELNVTSDENGKDFLQANLSVQRYRPESEGFETLDSEGHSFKTQLHRTPSRWSNDNKQKSLTERLPPDVSKRQIRLRFLNFHDQKSVIKRMNIYTYNDNISLHENCFHFLETVDNQHKYATLWSLVK
;
A
#
# COMPACT_ATOMS: atom_id res chain seq x y z
N MET A 1 41.61 -50.35 20.14
CA MET A 1 42.63 -49.39 19.65
C MET A 1 41.85 -48.20 19.12
N TYR A 2 41.74 -47.13 19.92
CA TYR A 2 41.21 -45.84 19.47
C TYR A 2 42.28 -45.13 18.62
N PRO A 3 41.86 -44.18 17.78
CA PRO A 3 42.23 -42.82 18.12
C PRO A 3 41.04 -41.87 18.23
N ASN A 4 41.18 -40.96 19.18
CA ASN A 4 40.38 -39.77 19.41
C ASN A 4 40.38 -38.83 18.20
N SER A 5 39.24 -38.22 17.93
CA SER A 5 39.16 -36.83 17.49
C SER A 5 37.88 -36.24 18.06
N GLY A 6 38.03 -35.44 19.11
CA GLY A 6 36.95 -34.62 19.63
C GLY A 6 36.65 -33.49 18.65
N PHE A 7 35.36 -33.22 18.46
CA PHE A 7 34.86 -31.88 18.20
C PHE A 7 33.65 -31.67 19.12
N VAL A 8 33.88 -30.90 20.17
CA VAL A 8 32.86 -30.10 20.83
C VAL A 8 32.74 -28.84 19.99
N THR A 9 31.57 -28.60 19.40
CA THR A 9 31.11 -27.28 18.94
C THR A 9 29.59 -27.32 19.07
N GLU A 10 29.10 -26.90 20.23
CA GLU A 10 28.41 -25.62 20.40
C GLU A 10 27.09 -25.55 19.60
N ALA A 11 25.98 -25.50 20.35
CA ALA A 11 24.69 -25.11 19.81
C ALA A 11 24.84 -23.78 19.06
N PRO A 12 24.22 -23.60 17.88
CA PRO A 12 24.26 -22.30 17.24
C PRO A 12 23.64 -21.28 18.18
N GLN A 13 24.45 -20.27 18.45
CA GLN A 13 24.14 -19.06 19.20
C GLN A 13 22.80 -18.47 18.76
N SER A 14 22.15 -17.84 19.74
CA SER A 14 21.01 -16.94 19.57
C SER A 14 20.96 -16.30 18.18
N PHE A 15 19.85 -16.51 17.47
CA PHE A 15 19.50 -15.70 16.30
C PHE A 15 19.51 -14.23 16.72
N GLU A 16 20.62 -13.54 16.45
CA GLU A 16 20.62 -12.09 16.36
C GLU A 16 19.63 -11.73 15.26
N ARG A 17 18.56 -11.04 15.64
CA ARG A 17 17.59 -10.46 14.71
C ARG A 17 18.31 -9.39 13.90
N GLN A 18 19.01 -9.78 12.84
CA GLN A 18 19.44 -8.85 11.81
C GLN A 18 18.22 -8.47 10.97
N ILE A 19 17.52 -7.42 11.43
CA ILE A 19 16.63 -6.68 10.55
C ILE A 19 17.54 -5.92 9.59
N VAL A 20 17.69 -6.41 8.37
CA VAL A 20 18.32 -5.65 7.28
C VAL A 20 17.34 -4.55 6.88
N LEU A 21 17.49 -3.38 7.51
CA LEU A 21 16.91 -2.15 7.00
C LEU A 21 17.78 -1.73 5.82
N CYS A 22 17.33 -2.02 4.59
CA CYS A 22 17.89 -1.39 3.41
C CYS A 22 17.73 0.13 3.57
N THR A 23 18.84 0.82 3.80
CA THR A 23 18.88 2.28 3.86
C THR A 23 18.61 2.81 2.47
N ALA A 24 17.37 3.23 2.30
CA ALA A 24 16.81 3.80 1.11
C ALA A 24 17.37 5.23 0.92
N SER A 25 17.86 5.55 -0.28
CA SER A 25 18.29 6.89 -0.73
C SER A 25 17.20 7.95 -0.53
N GLU A 26 17.51 9.24 -0.72
CA GLU A 26 16.56 10.37 -0.54
C GLU A 26 15.26 10.26 -1.37
N ASN A 27 15.18 9.33 -2.34
CA ASN A 27 13.98 9.06 -3.15
C ASN A 27 13.40 7.64 -2.98
N ASP A 28 13.97 6.80 -2.14
CA ASP A 28 13.59 5.39 -2.05
C ASP A 28 12.39 5.25 -1.12
N LYS A 29 11.20 5.12 -1.74
CA LYS A 29 9.98 4.75 -1.03
C LYS A 29 9.95 3.24 -0.84
N ALA A 30 9.51 2.79 0.34
CA ALA A 30 9.28 1.37 0.61
C ALA A 30 8.04 0.80 -0.12
N TYR A 31 7.39 1.61 -0.95
CA TYR A 31 6.26 1.24 -1.80
C TYR A 31 6.31 2.00 -3.13
N TYR A 32 5.76 1.37 -4.16
CA TYR A 32 5.52 1.96 -5.47
C TYR A 32 4.22 2.75 -5.46
N LYS A 33 4.17 3.90 -6.15
CA LYS A 33 2.95 4.70 -6.33
C LYS A 33 2.93 5.29 -7.74
N GLN A 34 1.83 5.08 -8.45
CA GLN A 34 1.62 5.64 -9.80
C GLN A 34 0.15 6.03 -10.01
N GLU A 35 -0.09 7.23 -10.53
CA GLU A 35 -1.40 7.56 -11.12
C GLU A 35 -1.51 6.91 -12.49
N ILE A 36 -2.53 6.10 -12.69
CA ILE A 36 -2.73 5.30 -13.92
C ILE A 36 -3.83 5.87 -14.82
N GLY A 37 -4.54 6.90 -14.36
CA GLY A 37 -5.58 7.59 -15.13
C GLY A 37 -6.52 8.40 -14.23
N VAL A 38 -7.57 8.96 -14.84
CA VAL A 38 -8.60 9.75 -14.15
C VAL A 38 -9.97 9.25 -14.60
N LEU A 39 -10.88 9.03 -13.64
CA LEU A 39 -12.28 8.63 -13.88
C LEU A 39 -13.21 9.65 -13.21
N ASN A 40 -14.02 10.36 -14.02
CA ASN A 40 -14.94 11.41 -13.55
C ASN A 40 -14.33 12.32 -12.47
N GLU A 41 -13.16 12.90 -12.77
CA GLU A 41 -12.38 13.79 -11.88
C GLU A 41 -11.65 13.11 -10.71
N TYR A 42 -11.82 11.80 -10.50
CA TYR A 42 -11.07 11.04 -9.51
C TYR A 42 -9.80 10.44 -10.13
N PRO A 43 -8.59 10.83 -9.68
CA PRO A 43 -7.37 10.12 -10.05
C PRO A 43 -7.44 8.66 -9.57
N VAL A 44 -7.09 7.74 -10.45
CA VAL A 44 -6.92 6.32 -10.14
C VAL A 44 -5.44 6.09 -9.85
N VAL A 45 -5.14 5.64 -8.64
CA VAL A 45 -3.77 5.54 -8.13
C VAL A 45 -3.47 4.11 -7.72
N LEU A 46 -2.47 3.53 -8.36
CA LEU A 46 -1.94 2.20 -8.04
C LEU A 46 -0.81 2.31 -7.01
N TYR A 47 -0.91 1.52 -5.95
CA TYR A 47 0.11 1.36 -4.92
C TYR A 47 0.64 -0.07 -4.97
N GLY A 48 1.96 -0.22 -5.16
CA GLY A 48 2.63 -1.52 -5.14
C GLY A 48 3.39 -1.71 -3.84
N PHE A 49 3.10 -2.80 -3.12
CA PHE A 49 3.78 -3.16 -1.88
C PHE A 49 4.67 -4.37 -2.11
N ASN A 50 5.95 -4.26 -1.76
CA ASN A 50 6.90 -5.34 -1.96
C ASN A 50 6.89 -6.29 -0.77
N THR A 51 6.03 -7.31 -0.86
CA THR A 51 5.98 -8.42 0.11
C THR A 51 7.01 -9.51 -0.15
N CYS A 52 7.82 -9.39 -1.20
CA CYS A 52 8.84 -10.38 -1.57
C CYS A 52 10.23 -10.07 -1.00
N LEU A 53 10.42 -8.93 -0.31
CA LEU A 53 11.74 -8.50 0.17
C LEU A 53 12.43 -9.51 1.09
N ASN A 54 11.64 -10.24 1.88
CA ASN A 54 12.10 -11.22 2.84
C ASN A 54 11.53 -12.62 2.57
N SER A 55 11.04 -12.86 1.35
CA SER A 55 10.50 -14.15 0.92
C SER A 55 11.61 -15.14 0.63
N ASP A 56 11.47 -16.36 1.12
CA ASP A 56 12.39 -17.46 0.84
C ASP A 56 11.64 -18.79 0.62
N TRP A 57 12.39 -19.89 0.51
CA TRP A 57 11.83 -21.21 0.22
C TRP A 57 11.00 -21.81 1.37
N PHE A 58 11.09 -21.24 2.57
CA PHE A 58 10.45 -21.70 3.80
C PHE A 58 9.32 -20.77 4.26
N ASP A 59 8.81 -19.93 3.34
CA ASP A 59 7.58 -19.16 3.53
C ASP A 59 6.40 -20.08 3.87
N GLU A 60 5.42 -19.54 4.59
CA GLU A 60 4.22 -20.27 5.01
C GLU A 60 3.42 -20.82 3.81
N ASP A 61 3.26 -22.15 3.74
CA ASP A 61 2.53 -22.86 2.70
C ASP A 61 1.00 -22.82 2.89
N ASP A 62 0.28 -23.48 1.97
CA ASP A 62 -1.19 -23.60 2.01
C ASP A 62 -1.73 -24.38 3.21
N HIS A 63 -0.86 -25.06 3.96
CA HIS A 63 -1.19 -25.78 5.20
C HIS A 63 -0.80 -25.00 6.47
N GLY A 64 -0.24 -23.80 6.33
CA GLY A 64 0.20 -22.98 7.45
C GLY A 64 1.56 -23.39 8.02
N LEU A 65 2.36 -24.17 7.28
CA LEU A 65 3.70 -24.58 7.67
C LEU A 65 4.74 -23.68 7.02
N GLY A 66 5.69 -23.17 7.81
CA GLY A 66 6.72 -22.25 7.35
C GLY A 66 6.77 -21.00 8.22
N HIS A 67 7.43 -19.95 7.73
CA HIS A 67 7.43 -18.66 8.40
C HIS A 67 6.61 -17.62 7.64
N LYS A 68 5.96 -16.75 8.41
CA LYS A 68 5.27 -15.59 7.84
C LYS A 68 6.26 -14.52 7.41
N LEU A 69 5.88 -13.82 6.36
CA LEU A 69 6.60 -12.69 5.80
C LEU A 69 6.43 -11.45 6.68
N PHE A 70 7.27 -10.43 6.45
CA PHE A 70 7.22 -9.19 7.19
C PHE A 70 7.10 -8.00 6.24
N LEU A 71 6.00 -7.26 6.36
CA LEU A 71 5.81 -5.99 5.65
C LEU A 71 6.00 -4.84 6.66
N PRO A 72 7.10 -4.07 6.60
CA PRO A 72 7.33 -3.00 7.55
C PRO A 72 6.23 -1.94 7.48
N MET A 73 5.91 -1.32 8.60
CA MET A 73 4.92 -0.23 8.65
C MET A 73 5.24 0.91 7.67
N LEU A 74 6.53 1.21 7.45
CA LEU A 74 6.96 2.18 6.44
C LEU A 74 6.62 1.75 5.00
N GLY A 75 6.53 0.45 4.75
CA GLY A 75 6.15 -0.14 3.48
C GLY A 75 4.67 0.01 3.18
N TYR A 76 3.78 -0.35 4.12
CA TYR A 76 2.34 -0.34 3.84
C TYR A 76 1.60 0.93 4.28
N HIS A 77 2.12 1.67 5.25
CA HIS A 77 1.49 2.90 5.76
C HIS A 77 1.79 4.10 4.86
N ALA A 78 1.51 3.95 3.56
CA ALA A 78 1.66 4.98 2.55
C ALA A 78 0.82 6.22 2.88
N LEU A 79 1.22 7.37 2.36
CA LEU A 79 0.36 8.55 2.33
C LEU A 79 -0.75 8.35 1.29
N VAL A 80 -1.87 7.81 1.77
CA VAL A 80 -3.06 7.57 0.95
C VAL A 80 -4.06 8.69 1.17
N ASP A 81 -4.46 9.32 0.06
CA ASP A 81 -5.53 10.30 0.07
C ASP A 81 -6.86 9.54 0.08
N ILE A 82 -7.53 9.52 1.24
CA ILE A 82 -8.79 8.77 1.42
C ILE A 82 -10.02 9.49 0.83
N SER A 83 -9.84 10.70 0.32
CA SER A 83 -10.88 11.48 -0.36
C SER A 83 -10.34 12.02 -1.68
N GLY A 84 -11.20 12.02 -2.69
CA GLY A 84 -10.92 12.56 -4.01
C GLY A 84 -10.00 11.69 -4.88
N THR A 85 -9.73 10.43 -4.50
CA THR A 85 -8.95 9.48 -5.32
C THR A 85 -9.53 8.06 -5.24
N ILE A 86 -9.29 7.27 -6.27
CA ILE A 86 -9.58 5.82 -6.31
C ILE A 86 -8.24 5.11 -6.11
N ASN A 87 -8.04 4.51 -4.94
CA ASN A 87 -6.78 3.83 -4.61
C ASN A 87 -6.89 2.32 -4.87
N ILE A 88 -5.91 1.76 -5.58
CA ILE A 88 -5.78 0.33 -5.82
C ILE A 88 -4.48 -0.13 -5.16
N ALA A 89 -4.57 -1.15 -4.30
CA ALA A 89 -3.39 -1.81 -3.74
C ALA A 89 -3.03 -3.05 -4.56
N MET A 90 -1.74 -3.28 -4.76
CA MET A 90 -1.20 -4.46 -5.41
C MET A 90 -0.02 -5.00 -4.62
N MET A 91 -0.02 -6.30 -4.35
CA MET A 91 1.10 -6.99 -3.71
C MET A 91 1.15 -8.45 -4.17
N HIS A 92 2.31 -9.10 -4.05
CA HIS A 92 2.46 -10.48 -4.50
C HIS A 92 1.79 -11.45 -3.52
N HIS A 93 2.26 -11.48 -2.26
CA HIS A 93 1.70 -12.35 -1.22
C HIS A 93 0.39 -11.81 -0.65
N PRO A 94 -0.61 -12.66 -0.38
CA PRO A 94 -1.79 -12.28 0.38
C PRO A 94 -1.44 -11.96 1.84
N LEU A 95 -2.30 -11.16 2.49
CA LEU A 95 -2.00 -10.60 3.81
C LEU A 95 -1.94 -11.64 4.93
N ASP A 96 -2.65 -12.76 4.79
CA ASP A 96 -2.60 -13.89 5.73
C ASP A 96 -1.21 -14.52 5.85
N ARG A 97 -0.38 -14.41 4.81
CA ARG A 97 1.04 -14.81 4.80
C ARG A 97 1.97 -13.84 5.52
N ILE A 98 1.47 -12.71 6.02
CA ILE A 98 2.26 -11.65 6.63
C ILE A 98 2.03 -11.61 8.14
N VAL A 99 3.10 -11.42 8.91
CA VAL A 99 3.02 -11.17 10.35
C VAL A 99 2.21 -9.89 10.62
N HIS A 100 1.36 -9.92 11.65
CA HIS A 100 0.43 -8.83 11.99
C HIS A 100 -0.63 -8.54 10.91
N SER A 101 -0.96 -9.53 10.08
CA SER A 101 -1.95 -9.48 9.01
C SER A 101 -3.21 -8.71 9.36
N GLU A 102 -3.86 -9.00 10.49
CA GLU A 102 -5.12 -8.35 10.90
C GLU A 102 -5.02 -6.81 10.98
N SER A 103 -3.93 -6.31 11.56
CA SER A 103 -3.69 -4.86 11.68
C SER A 103 -3.39 -4.21 10.34
N ILE A 104 -2.73 -4.96 9.45
CA ILE A 104 -2.40 -4.52 8.09
C ILE A 104 -3.69 -4.50 7.28
N SER A 105 -4.47 -5.58 7.26
CA SER A 105 -5.78 -5.66 6.57
C SER A 105 -6.69 -4.52 7.00
N THR A 106 -6.83 -4.26 8.32
CA THR A 106 -7.63 -3.14 8.82
C THR A 106 -7.20 -1.79 8.24
N PHE A 107 -5.88 -1.56 8.10
CA PHE A 107 -5.38 -0.37 7.42
C PHE A 107 -5.71 -0.42 5.93
N MET A 108 -5.44 -1.53 5.25
CA MET A 108 -5.60 -1.66 3.81
C MET A 108 -7.06 -1.49 3.38
N ASP A 109 -8.00 -2.21 4.01
CA ASP A 109 -9.43 -2.19 3.70
C ASP A 109 -10.04 -0.80 3.86
N LYS A 110 -9.49 0.01 4.78
CA LYS A 110 -9.92 1.39 4.99
C LYS A 110 -9.47 2.34 3.88
N HIS A 111 -8.32 2.09 3.25
CA HIS A 111 -7.67 3.05 2.35
C HIS A 111 -7.73 2.63 0.88
N TYR A 112 -7.94 1.34 0.61
CA TYR A 112 -7.87 0.73 -0.72
C TYR A 112 -9.18 -0.01 -1.03
N PRO A 113 -10.11 0.61 -1.77
CA PRO A 113 -11.35 -0.06 -2.19
C PRO A 113 -11.12 -1.30 -3.07
N ILE A 114 -9.95 -1.43 -3.70
CA ILE A 114 -9.56 -2.57 -4.52
C ILE A 114 -8.17 -3.04 -4.08
N GLN A 115 -8.03 -4.34 -3.82
CA GLN A 115 -6.77 -4.98 -3.42
C GLN A 115 -6.51 -6.20 -4.31
N ILE A 116 -5.32 -6.24 -4.92
CA ILE A 116 -4.91 -7.29 -5.86
C ILE A 116 -3.72 -8.06 -5.28
N PHE A 117 -3.86 -9.38 -5.24
CA PHE A 117 -2.90 -10.34 -4.71
C PHE A 117 -2.53 -11.38 -5.79
N GLY A 118 -1.31 -11.93 -5.67
CA GLY A 118 -0.83 -13.05 -6.47
C GLY A 118 -0.47 -14.24 -5.60
N HIS A 119 0.70 -14.84 -5.87
CA HIS A 119 1.34 -15.93 -5.12
C HIS A 119 0.61 -17.29 -5.15
N LEU A 120 -0.68 -17.35 -4.80
CA LEU A 120 -1.40 -18.62 -4.65
C LEU A 120 -1.75 -19.31 -5.98
N HIS A 121 -1.61 -18.60 -7.11
CA HIS A 121 -1.89 -19.10 -8.47
C HIS A 121 -3.34 -19.62 -8.70
N LYS A 122 -4.22 -19.52 -7.70
CA LYS A 122 -5.66 -19.77 -7.79
C LYS A 122 -6.40 -18.44 -7.96
N PRO A 123 -7.30 -18.31 -8.94
CA PRO A 123 -8.18 -17.15 -9.00
C PRO A 123 -9.26 -17.28 -7.93
N VAL A 124 -9.30 -16.33 -7.01
CA VAL A 124 -10.35 -16.23 -5.99
C VAL A 124 -10.69 -14.76 -5.81
N CYS A 125 -11.99 -14.45 -5.81
CA CYS A 125 -12.46 -13.09 -5.55
C CYS A 125 -13.46 -13.09 -4.39
N TRP A 126 -13.37 -12.08 -3.52
CA TRP A 126 -14.38 -11.85 -2.51
C TRP A 126 -14.51 -10.37 -2.15
N GLU A 127 -15.67 -10.04 -1.58
CA GLU A 127 -15.96 -8.72 -1.05
C GLU A 127 -16.04 -8.75 0.47
N ASP A 128 -15.21 -7.95 1.14
CA ASP A 128 -15.37 -7.59 2.55
C ASP A 128 -14.97 -6.12 2.73
N LYS A 129 -15.96 -5.21 2.63
CA LYS A 129 -15.83 -3.73 2.62
C LYS A 129 -15.02 -3.16 1.43
N CYS A 130 -14.16 -3.97 0.83
CA CYS A 130 -13.39 -3.71 -0.37
C CYS A 130 -13.35 -4.97 -1.24
N LEU A 131 -12.96 -4.80 -2.50
CA LEU A 131 -12.83 -5.90 -3.45
C LEU A 131 -11.43 -6.51 -3.34
N HIS A 132 -11.34 -7.77 -2.93
CA HIS A 132 -10.10 -8.54 -2.89
C HIS A 132 -10.03 -9.49 -4.07
N ILE A 133 -8.92 -9.42 -4.82
CA ILE A 133 -8.72 -10.17 -6.05
C ILE A 133 -7.43 -10.97 -5.91
N GLN A 134 -7.51 -12.30 -5.85
CA GLN A 134 -6.38 -13.18 -6.12
C GLN A 134 -6.36 -13.45 -7.62
N SER A 135 -5.33 -12.99 -8.32
CA SER A 135 -5.34 -12.92 -9.79
C SER A 135 -5.27 -14.27 -10.50
N GLY A 136 -4.88 -15.33 -9.77
CA GLY A 136 -4.39 -16.58 -10.36
C GLY A 136 -3.09 -16.38 -11.15
N ALA A 137 -2.77 -17.33 -12.03
CA ALA A 137 -1.56 -17.30 -12.85
C ALA A 137 -1.85 -17.62 -14.31
N LEU A 138 -1.17 -16.93 -15.23
CA LEU A 138 -1.19 -17.30 -16.65
C LEU A 138 -0.49 -18.64 -16.90
N GLN A 139 0.53 -18.95 -16.09
CA GLN A 139 1.29 -20.20 -16.10
C GLN A 139 1.19 -20.84 -14.72
N PRO A 140 0.10 -21.57 -14.42
CA PRO A 140 -0.08 -22.24 -13.15
C PRO A 140 0.95 -23.36 -12.96
N GLN A 141 1.12 -23.83 -11.72
CA GLN A 141 1.94 -25.00 -11.45
C GLN A 141 1.32 -26.24 -12.11
N THR A 142 2.16 -27.07 -12.70
CA THR A 142 1.75 -28.30 -13.41
C THR A 142 1.99 -29.57 -12.59
N SER A 143 2.34 -29.44 -11.31
CA SER A 143 2.57 -30.58 -10.42
C SER A 143 1.26 -31.33 -10.13
N SER A 144 1.38 -32.63 -9.85
CA SER A 144 0.25 -33.51 -9.52
C SER A 144 -0.54 -33.10 -8.28
N GLU A 145 0.00 -32.20 -7.46
CA GLU A 145 -0.66 -31.64 -6.26
C GLU A 145 -1.57 -30.45 -6.58
N GLY A 146 -1.45 -29.83 -7.77
CA GLY A 146 -2.28 -28.70 -8.15
C GLY A 146 -3.76 -29.07 -8.34
N GLY A 147 -4.07 -30.17 -9.01
CA GLY A 147 -5.46 -30.50 -9.33
C GLY A 147 -6.16 -29.43 -10.19
N ASP A 148 -7.48 -29.53 -10.30
CA ASP A 148 -8.30 -28.71 -11.22
C ASP A 148 -8.45 -27.23 -10.81
N GLU A 149 -7.94 -26.86 -9.62
CA GLU A 149 -8.03 -25.51 -9.05
C GLU A 149 -6.98 -24.55 -9.60
N TYR A 150 -5.89 -25.08 -10.20
CA TYR A 150 -4.83 -24.26 -10.81
C TYR A 150 -4.94 -24.35 -12.33
N PHE A 151 -5.30 -23.25 -12.96
CA PHE A 151 -5.46 -23.16 -14.40
C PHE A 151 -5.00 -21.80 -14.91
N SER A 152 -4.60 -21.75 -16.18
CA SER A 152 -4.19 -20.51 -16.82
C SER A 152 -5.35 -19.52 -16.84
N VAL A 153 -5.13 -18.36 -16.26
CA VAL A 153 -6.18 -17.36 -16.05
C VAL A 153 -5.61 -15.94 -16.15
N TYR A 154 -6.44 -15.00 -16.60
CA TYR A 154 -6.22 -13.57 -16.41
C TYR A 154 -7.52 -12.87 -15.98
N ASN A 155 -7.41 -11.63 -15.51
CA ASN A 155 -8.54 -10.87 -14.99
C ASN A 155 -8.72 -9.58 -15.79
N ILE A 156 -9.97 -9.17 -15.98
CA ILE A 156 -10.35 -7.88 -16.53
C ILE A 156 -11.12 -7.14 -15.43
N LEU A 157 -10.60 -6.00 -15.00
CA LEU A 157 -11.25 -5.14 -14.01
C LEU A 157 -11.73 -3.85 -14.69
N GLU A 158 -13.03 -3.70 -14.79
CA GLU A 158 -13.68 -2.52 -15.36
C GLU A 158 -14.13 -1.59 -14.24
N LEU A 159 -13.72 -0.33 -14.31
CA LEU A 159 -14.04 0.69 -13.31
C LEU A 159 -14.92 1.77 -13.91
N ASN A 160 -15.96 2.16 -13.19
CA ASN A 160 -16.85 3.25 -13.55
C ASN A 160 -17.20 4.09 -12.31
N VAL A 161 -17.50 5.37 -12.51
CA VAL A 161 -18.01 6.25 -11.47
C VAL A 161 -19.45 6.65 -11.83
N THR A 162 -20.38 6.33 -10.93
CA THR A 162 -21.80 6.67 -11.07
C THR A 162 -22.20 7.62 -9.96
N SER A 163 -23.16 8.51 -10.23
CA SER A 163 -23.71 9.42 -9.22
C SER A 163 -25.16 9.03 -8.93
N ASP A 164 -25.58 9.13 -7.67
CA ASP A 164 -26.99 9.01 -7.29
C ASP A 164 -27.76 10.32 -7.48
N GLU A 165 -29.08 10.26 -7.26
CA GLU A 165 -29.98 11.43 -7.34
C GLU A 165 -29.62 12.53 -6.32
N ASN A 166 -28.89 12.20 -5.25
CA ASN A 166 -28.44 13.13 -4.22
C ASN A 166 -27.04 13.71 -4.51
N GLY A 167 -26.45 13.40 -5.68
CA GLY A 167 -25.13 13.86 -6.08
C GLY A 167 -23.96 13.18 -5.35
N LYS A 168 -24.18 12.02 -4.72
CA LYS A 168 -23.11 11.18 -4.17
C LYS A 168 -22.54 10.31 -5.27
N ASP A 169 -21.22 10.27 -5.35
CA ASP A 169 -20.53 9.41 -6.30
C ASP A 169 -20.22 8.04 -5.71
N PHE A 170 -20.24 7.04 -6.58
CA PHE A 170 -19.94 5.65 -6.26
C PHE A 170 -18.98 5.08 -7.29
N LEU A 171 -17.93 4.44 -6.80
CA LEU A 171 -17.08 3.57 -7.61
C LEU A 171 -17.81 2.26 -7.82
N GLN A 172 -18.01 1.89 -9.08
CA GLN A 172 -18.43 0.56 -9.49
C GLN A 172 -17.24 -0.16 -10.12
N ALA A 173 -16.94 -1.36 -9.65
CA ALA A 173 -15.90 -2.21 -10.15
C ALA A 173 -16.51 -3.55 -10.58
N ASN A 174 -16.28 -3.96 -11.83
CA ASN A 174 -16.72 -5.26 -12.35
C ASN A 174 -15.48 -6.08 -12.73
N LEU A 175 -15.32 -7.22 -12.08
CA LEU A 175 -14.27 -8.20 -12.35
C LEU A 175 -14.82 -9.31 -13.24
N SER A 176 -14.16 -9.54 -14.36
CA SER A 176 -14.35 -10.72 -15.20
C SER A 176 -13.09 -11.58 -15.19
N VAL A 177 -13.25 -12.87 -14.92
CA VAL A 177 -12.14 -13.84 -14.87
C VAL A 177 -12.16 -14.67 -16.15
N GLN A 178 -11.02 -14.78 -16.82
CA GLN A 178 -10.88 -15.44 -18.12
C GLN A 178 -10.02 -16.69 -17.96
N ARG A 179 -10.64 -17.87 -18.05
CA ARG A 179 -9.98 -19.18 -17.91
C ARG A 179 -9.60 -19.74 -19.28
N TYR A 180 -8.38 -20.22 -19.40
CA TYR A 180 -7.95 -20.95 -20.58
C TYR A 180 -8.64 -22.31 -20.68
N ARG A 181 -9.13 -22.64 -21.88
CA ARG A 181 -9.74 -23.91 -22.23
C ARG A 181 -8.90 -24.57 -23.33
N PRO A 182 -8.21 -25.70 -23.02
CA PRO A 182 -7.44 -26.42 -24.02
C PRO A 182 -8.29 -26.87 -25.22
N GLU A 183 -9.58 -27.15 -25.01
CA GLU A 183 -10.49 -27.64 -26.04
C GLU A 183 -10.81 -26.59 -27.12
N SER A 184 -10.89 -25.32 -26.73
CA SER A 184 -11.16 -24.19 -27.64
C SER A 184 -9.90 -23.40 -28.00
N GLU A 185 -8.72 -23.82 -27.51
CA GLU A 185 -7.44 -23.11 -27.62
C GLU A 185 -7.55 -21.61 -27.25
N GLY A 186 -8.46 -21.28 -26.35
CA GLY A 186 -8.88 -19.90 -26.09
C GLY A 186 -9.18 -19.64 -24.62
N PHE A 187 -9.45 -18.37 -24.32
CA PHE A 187 -9.92 -17.95 -23.02
C PHE A 187 -11.42 -17.73 -23.05
N GLU A 188 -12.09 -18.24 -22.02
CA GLU A 188 -13.52 -18.12 -21.82
C GLU A 188 -13.81 -17.52 -20.45
N THR A 189 -14.88 -16.73 -20.35
CA THR A 189 -15.30 -16.14 -19.07
C THR A 189 -15.69 -17.24 -18.09
N LEU A 190 -15.11 -17.18 -16.90
CA LEU A 190 -15.46 -18.02 -15.76
C LEU A 190 -16.43 -17.24 -14.86
N ASP A 191 -17.73 -17.41 -15.12
CA ASP A 191 -18.79 -16.66 -14.42
C ASP A 191 -18.78 -16.87 -12.90
N SER A 192 -18.32 -18.02 -12.40
CA SER A 192 -18.27 -18.33 -10.97
C SER A 192 -17.32 -17.45 -10.17
N GLU A 193 -16.29 -16.89 -10.82
CA GLU A 193 -15.29 -16.02 -10.20
C GLU A 193 -15.48 -14.54 -10.60
N GLY A 194 -16.53 -14.23 -11.36
CA GLY A 194 -16.91 -12.86 -11.68
C GLY A 194 -17.47 -12.15 -10.44
N HIS A 195 -17.16 -10.86 -10.28
CA HIS A 195 -17.64 -10.09 -9.13
C HIS A 195 -17.95 -8.65 -9.50
N SER A 196 -19.07 -8.12 -9.01
CA SER A 196 -19.38 -6.69 -9.04
C SER A 196 -19.26 -6.12 -7.64
N PHE A 197 -18.60 -4.98 -7.51
CA PHE A 197 -18.38 -4.27 -6.25
C PHE A 197 -18.79 -2.81 -6.40
N LYS A 198 -19.40 -2.24 -5.35
CA LYS A 198 -19.81 -0.83 -5.33
C LYS A 198 -19.49 -0.19 -3.99
N THR A 199 -18.76 0.93 -4.00
CA THR A 199 -18.46 1.70 -2.79
C THR A 199 -18.61 3.20 -3.02
N GLN A 200 -18.92 3.95 -1.96
CA GLN A 200 -19.10 5.39 -2.04
C GLN A 200 -17.75 6.10 -2.14
N LEU A 201 -17.63 7.05 -3.07
CA LEU A 201 -16.50 7.95 -3.16
C LEU A 201 -16.75 9.22 -2.34
N HIS A 202 -15.72 9.70 -1.67
CA HIS A 202 -15.76 10.95 -0.93
C HIS A 202 -15.05 12.03 -1.74
N ARG A 203 -15.77 13.03 -2.22
CA ARG A 203 -15.15 14.23 -2.82
C ARG A 203 -14.41 15.00 -1.75
N THR A 204 -13.21 15.44 -2.06
CA THR A 204 -12.57 16.54 -1.32
C THR A 204 -13.21 17.83 -1.84
N PRO A 205 -13.98 18.60 -1.04
CA PRO A 205 -14.53 19.86 -1.51
C PRO A 205 -13.38 20.80 -1.85
N SER A 206 -13.25 21.13 -3.14
CA SER A 206 -12.37 22.20 -3.60
C SER A 206 -12.78 23.49 -2.88
N ARG A 207 -11.88 24.04 -2.06
CA ARG A 207 -12.07 25.35 -1.44
C ARG A 207 -12.17 26.49 -2.47
N TRP A 208 -11.93 26.23 -3.75
CA TRP A 208 -11.88 27.21 -4.83
C TRP A 208 -13.19 27.39 -5.61
N SER A 209 -14.23 26.58 -5.37
CA SER A 209 -15.53 26.75 -6.04
C SER A 209 -16.47 27.77 -5.33
N ASN A 210 -15.97 28.51 -4.34
CA ASN A 210 -16.67 29.66 -3.77
C ASN A 210 -15.75 30.88 -3.72
N ASP A 211 -16.18 31.91 -4.45
CA ASP A 211 -15.56 33.23 -4.62
C ASP A 211 -14.96 33.87 -3.36
N ASN A 212 -13.81 34.52 -3.59
CA ASN A 212 -13.41 35.81 -3.02
C ASN A 212 -13.97 36.16 -1.63
N LYS A 213 -13.39 35.59 -0.57
CA LYS A 213 -13.22 36.32 0.69
C LYS A 213 -11.87 35.96 1.30
N GLN A 214 -10.93 36.91 1.25
CA GLN A 214 -9.82 37.02 2.19
C GLN A 214 -10.36 36.75 3.61
N LYS A 215 -10.18 35.52 4.10
CA LYS A 215 -10.44 35.15 5.49
C LYS A 215 -9.11 34.94 6.17
N SER A 216 -8.92 35.70 7.24
CA SER A 216 -7.73 35.74 8.06
C SER A 216 -7.24 34.32 8.43
N LEU A 217 -5.92 34.12 8.29
CA LEU A 217 -5.20 32.95 8.77
C LEU A 217 -5.36 32.84 10.28
N THR A 218 -6.38 32.11 10.71
CA THR A 218 -6.40 31.49 12.03
C THR A 218 -5.83 30.08 11.86
N GLU A 219 -4.78 29.77 12.62
CA GLU A 219 -3.97 28.55 12.61
C GLU A 219 -4.78 27.30 13.03
N ARG A 220 -5.83 26.93 12.29
CA ARG A 220 -6.56 25.68 12.49
C ARG A 220 -6.33 24.75 11.32
N LEU A 221 -5.85 23.54 11.65
CA LEU A 221 -5.76 22.44 10.70
C LEU A 221 -7.15 22.11 10.14
N PRO A 222 -7.25 21.70 8.87
CA PRO A 222 -8.49 21.11 8.35
C PRO A 222 -8.96 19.94 9.21
N PRO A 223 -10.29 19.75 9.40
CA PRO A 223 -10.83 18.72 10.29
C PRO A 223 -10.47 17.28 9.88
N ASP A 224 -10.09 17.08 8.63
CA ASP A 224 -9.70 15.83 7.98
C ASP A 224 -8.18 15.56 7.99
N VAL A 225 -7.36 16.51 8.47
CA VAL A 225 -5.89 16.42 8.42
C VAL A 225 -5.29 16.28 9.82
N SER A 226 -4.67 15.13 10.07
CA SER A 226 -3.94 14.82 11.31
C SER A 226 -2.49 15.32 11.28
N LYS A 227 -1.92 15.62 12.47
CA LYS A 227 -0.49 15.93 12.61
C LYS A 227 0.41 14.84 11.99
N ARG A 228 0.02 13.57 12.12
CA ARG A 228 0.75 12.43 11.54
C ARG A 228 0.81 12.50 10.02
N GLN A 229 -0.31 12.81 9.35
CA GLN A 229 -0.35 12.98 7.90
C GLN A 229 0.57 14.13 7.45
N ILE A 230 0.61 15.24 8.17
CA ILE A 230 1.48 16.38 7.85
C ILE A 230 2.96 16.01 8.01
N ARG A 231 3.32 15.31 9.11
CA ARG A 231 4.70 14.81 9.33
C ARG A 231 5.12 13.91 8.19
N LEU A 232 4.29 12.93 7.85
CA LEU A 232 4.57 12.00 6.77
C LEU A 232 4.66 12.74 5.42
N ARG A 233 3.77 13.69 5.12
CA ARG A 233 3.80 14.50 3.90
C ARG A 233 5.09 15.30 3.77
N PHE A 234 5.52 15.93 4.85
CA PHE A 234 6.80 16.63 4.90
C PHE A 234 7.98 15.68 4.68
N LEU A 235 8.02 14.53 5.38
CA LEU A 235 9.11 13.56 5.25
C LEU A 235 9.20 12.99 3.83
N ASN A 236 8.07 12.86 3.13
CA ASN A 236 8.01 12.39 1.74
C ASN A 236 8.05 13.53 0.69
N PHE A 237 8.28 14.78 1.10
CA PHE A 237 8.33 15.91 0.18
C PHE A 237 9.69 15.96 -0.52
N HIS A 238 9.72 16.12 -1.84
CA HIS A 238 10.94 16.02 -2.66
C HIS A 238 12.08 17.00 -2.28
N ASP A 239 11.79 18.10 -1.60
CA ASP A 239 12.77 19.09 -1.18
C ASP A 239 12.50 19.58 0.26
N GLN A 240 12.77 18.70 1.24
CA GLN A 240 12.55 19.00 2.65
C GLN A 240 13.44 20.17 3.13
N LYS A 241 14.67 20.30 2.60
CA LYS A 241 15.60 21.37 2.95
C LYS A 241 15.04 22.75 2.60
N SER A 242 14.42 22.90 1.44
CA SER A 242 13.76 24.16 1.08
C SER A 242 12.56 24.45 1.96
N VAL A 243 11.76 23.45 2.34
CA VAL A 243 10.63 23.65 3.26
C VAL A 243 11.11 24.13 4.63
N ILE A 244 12.15 23.51 5.18
CA ILE A 244 12.78 23.91 6.45
C ILE A 244 13.21 25.38 6.38
N LYS A 245 13.96 25.75 5.33
CA LYS A 245 14.45 27.12 5.13
C LYS A 245 13.32 28.13 4.97
N ARG A 246 12.26 27.78 4.24
CA ARG A 246 11.10 28.66 4.00
C ARG A 246 10.30 28.92 5.27
N MET A 247 10.15 27.92 6.15
CA MET A 247 9.47 28.14 7.42
C MET A 247 10.28 29.00 8.38
N ASN A 248 11.61 28.95 8.30
CA ASN A 248 12.54 29.77 9.08
C ASN A 248 12.28 29.74 10.61
N ILE A 249 11.79 28.60 11.11
CA ILE A 249 11.59 28.34 12.54
C ILE A 249 12.70 27.46 13.14
N TYR A 250 13.50 26.83 12.28
CA TYR A 250 14.62 25.96 12.61
C TYR A 250 15.77 26.28 11.67
N THR A 251 16.98 26.42 12.22
CA THR A 251 18.19 26.65 11.43
C THR A 251 18.74 25.31 10.96
N TYR A 252 18.70 25.10 9.64
CA TYR A 252 19.27 23.90 9.02
C TYR A 252 20.76 23.78 9.34
N ASN A 253 21.16 22.64 9.89
CA ASN A 253 22.55 22.36 10.24
C ASN A 253 23.16 21.44 9.18
N ASP A 254 24.09 21.99 8.38
CA ASP A 254 24.78 21.22 7.33
C ASP A 254 25.77 20.17 7.90
N ASN A 255 26.02 20.13 9.21
CA ASN A 255 26.89 19.15 9.86
C ASN A 255 26.17 17.87 10.33
N ILE A 256 24.84 17.78 10.21
CA ILE A 256 24.06 16.58 10.57
C ILE A 256 23.29 16.05 9.36
N SER A 257 22.82 14.81 9.45
CA SER A 257 22.08 14.18 8.35
C SER A 257 20.78 14.92 8.03
N LEU A 258 20.27 14.78 6.80
CA LEU A 258 18.96 15.32 6.42
C LEU A 258 17.84 14.79 7.32
N HIS A 259 17.88 13.48 7.64
CA HIS A 259 16.92 12.86 8.54
C HIS A 259 16.91 13.52 9.93
N GLU A 260 18.09 13.79 10.49
CA GLU A 260 18.23 14.41 11.80
C GLU A 260 17.79 15.89 11.81
N ASN A 261 18.10 16.63 10.74
CA ASN A 261 17.52 17.96 10.49
C ASN A 261 15.98 17.91 10.45
N CYS A 262 15.41 16.96 9.70
CA CYS A 262 13.96 16.78 9.60
C CYS A 262 13.33 16.44 10.94
N PHE A 263 13.99 15.63 11.77
CA PHE A 263 13.51 15.27 13.10
C PHE A 263 13.44 16.51 14.03
N HIS A 264 14.54 17.26 14.16
CA HIS A 264 14.58 18.47 15.00
C HIS A 264 13.65 19.57 14.49
N PHE A 265 13.52 19.70 13.17
CA PHE A 265 12.54 20.59 12.57
C PHE A 265 11.11 20.20 12.96
N LEU A 266 10.73 18.93 12.86
CA LEU A 266 9.39 18.47 13.24
C LEU A 266 9.10 18.63 14.74
N GLU A 267 10.11 18.44 15.59
CA GLU A 267 10.02 18.75 17.03
C GLU A 267 9.75 20.25 17.25
N THR A 268 10.47 21.11 16.53
CA THR A 268 10.26 22.57 16.56
C THR A 268 8.86 22.95 16.08
N VAL A 269 8.36 22.31 15.02
CA VAL A 269 6.99 22.52 14.50
C VAL A 269 5.94 22.14 15.55
N ASP A 270 6.14 21.05 16.30
CA ASP A 270 5.20 20.62 17.34
C ASP A 270 5.22 21.57 18.54
N ASN A 271 6.42 21.94 19.01
CA ASN A 271 6.63 22.87 20.12
C ASN A 271 6.08 24.27 19.83
N GLN A 272 6.16 24.74 18.59
CA GLN A 272 5.64 26.05 18.17
C GLN A 272 4.23 25.99 17.58
N HIS A 273 3.60 24.81 17.57
CA HIS A 273 2.25 24.57 17.02
C HIS A 273 2.07 25.01 15.55
N LYS A 274 3.13 24.92 14.73
CA LYS A 274 3.16 25.42 13.33
C LYS A 274 2.73 24.40 12.27
N TYR A 275 1.97 23.37 12.65
CA TYR A 275 1.52 22.34 11.70
C TYR A 275 0.67 22.87 10.55
N ALA A 276 -0.15 23.90 10.77
CA ALA A 276 -0.95 24.51 9.71
C ALA A 276 -0.07 25.21 8.66
N THR A 277 1.02 25.84 9.10
CA THR A 277 2.02 26.46 8.22
C THR A 277 2.78 25.40 7.45
N LEU A 278 3.25 24.34 8.12
CA LEU A 278 3.91 23.23 7.45
C LEU A 278 3.01 22.60 6.39
N TRP A 279 1.74 22.34 6.73
CA TRP A 279 0.75 21.80 5.81
C TRP A 279 0.57 22.67 4.56
N SER A 280 0.56 23.99 4.71
CA SER A 280 0.41 24.89 3.55
C SER A 280 1.57 24.80 2.54
N LEU A 281 2.74 24.34 2.97
CA LEU A 281 3.95 24.23 2.15
C LEU A 281 4.14 22.85 1.52
N VAL A 282 3.49 21.82 2.07
CA VAL A 282 3.69 20.40 1.67
C VAL A 282 2.41 19.72 1.16
N LYS A 283 1.28 20.44 1.13
CA LYS A 283 0.02 19.96 0.54
C LYS A 283 0.09 19.95 -0.99
#